data_AF-A0A9X1YXW0-F1
#
_entry.id   AF-A0A9X1YXW0-F1
#
_cell.length_a   1.000
_cell.length_b   1.000
_cell.length_c   1.000
_cell.angle_alpha   90.00
_cell.angle_beta   90.00
_cell.angle_gamma   90.00
#
_symmetry.space_group_name_H-M   'P 1'
#
loop_
_entity.id
_entity.type
_entity.pdbx_description
1 polymer ?
#
loop_
_entity_poly.entity_id
_entity_poly.type
_entity_poly.pdbx_seq_one_letter_code
_entity_poly.pdbx_strand_id
1 'polypeptide(L)'
;MSLRNLEKLFLIDEARIVAEYSPLGTGQNNGSTSEQALLKVLLTGVDDSEAKQLKKELSSRVSTQQKVQAIQELITNLYPENTIEQESIIEELELALETEERELEKAEAELTIAISNNNTLINQKRSLTDKILATDSKLNESSALLQRFGSLEEKYQSDQERLIGIREATGLLELYEDIVCPTCGSEISNDNPELIGSHVLAGIQVEVRKIEFNIKELFLARETLSLSIESDNEAVSNQQEKLREIDLQLEGALEEKIGKVSLLKSKAAELTRQILGAQHQINSKNKLISELGRLADGLSEEQEIYTTDEINSELAALSTSIESILQRWDFPNHHPTVFDFKSRDIKLAGKPRSHFGKGYRAIGFSAVAIGLMQHLLQEGRHPGFVVLDSPLTTYKQADQDQENEDEVDAISGDLIYSFYSDIAENYKNSQIIIFDNQEPDMALIPKINYTHFSKNNNIGRYGFFPANVT
;
A
#
# COMPACT_ATOMS: atom_id res chain seq x y z
N MET A 1 -28.09 -30.96 -16.37
CA MET A 1 -28.29 -31.13 -17.83
C MET A 1 -29.69 -31.73 -18.04
N SER A 2 -30.50 -31.26 -18.99
CA SER A 2 -31.83 -31.84 -19.28
C SER A 2 -31.84 -32.48 -20.67
N LEU A 3 -32.73 -33.45 -20.91
CA LEU A 3 -32.87 -34.10 -22.22
C LEU A 3 -33.13 -33.09 -23.36
N ARG A 4 -33.85 -32.00 -23.06
CA ARG A 4 -34.14 -30.91 -24.01
C ARG A 4 -32.90 -30.14 -24.46
N ASN A 5 -31.85 -30.08 -23.62
CA ASN A 5 -30.57 -29.48 -24.01
C ASN A 5 -29.75 -30.42 -24.92
N LEU A 6 -29.95 -31.73 -24.78
CA LEU A 6 -29.26 -32.76 -25.55
C LEU A 6 -30.01 -33.14 -26.83
N GLU A 7 -31.31 -32.86 -26.93
CA GLU A 7 -32.18 -33.17 -28.08
C GLU A 7 -31.54 -32.82 -29.42
N LYS A 8 -30.89 -31.66 -29.48
CA LYS A 8 -30.21 -31.17 -30.69
C LYS A 8 -29.04 -32.06 -31.10
N LEU A 9 -28.42 -32.81 -30.20
CA LEU A 9 -27.27 -33.66 -30.53
C LEU A 9 -27.67 -34.91 -31.31
N PHE A 10 -28.90 -35.38 -31.11
CA PHE A 10 -29.37 -36.64 -31.68
C PHE A 10 -30.63 -36.54 -32.54
N LEU A 11 -31.36 -35.41 -32.55
CA LEU A 11 -32.43 -35.13 -33.50
C LEU A 11 -31.99 -34.06 -34.48
N ILE A 12 -31.84 -34.44 -35.75
CA ILE A 12 -31.28 -33.58 -36.80
C ILE A 12 -32.27 -33.52 -37.96
N ASP A 13 -32.86 -32.34 -38.15
CA ASP A 13 -33.78 -32.04 -39.26
C ASP A 13 -33.03 -31.72 -40.57
N GLU A 14 -33.77 -31.73 -41.69
CA GLU A 14 -33.24 -31.46 -43.03
C GLU A 14 -32.55 -30.08 -43.14
N ALA A 15 -33.06 -29.06 -42.44
CA ALA A 15 -32.48 -27.72 -42.50
C ALA A 15 -31.11 -27.65 -41.81
N ARG A 16 -30.97 -28.37 -40.70
CA ARG A 16 -29.77 -28.39 -39.87
C ARG A 16 -28.70 -29.32 -40.42
N ILE A 17 -29.07 -30.46 -41.00
CA ILE A 17 -28.09 -31.42 -41.53
C ILE A 17 -27.20 -30.77 -42.61
N VAL A 18 -27.76 -29.89 -43.44
CA VAL A 18 -27.03 -29.15 -44.48
C VAL A 18 -26.38 -27.85 -43.99
N ALA A 19 -26.53 -27.47 -42.71
CA ALA A 19 -26.15 -26.13 -42.23
C ALA A 19 -24.64 -25.86 -42.25
N GLU A 20 -24.27 -24.57 -42.33
CA GLU A 20 -22.87 -24.11 -42.25
C GLU A 20 -22.36 -23.98 -40.82
N TYR A 21 -23.26 -23.80 -39.86
CA TYR A 21 -22.90 -23.75 -38.45
C TYR A 21 -22.67 -25.16 -37.89
N SER A 22 -22.00 -25.22 -36.74
CA SER A 22 -21.58 -26.46 -36.06
C SER A 22 -22.72 -27.46 -35.83
N PRO A 23 -22.43 -28.78 -35.96
CA PRO A 23 -23.35 -29.83 -35.57
C PRO A 23 -23.80 -29.81 -34.11
N LEU A 24 -23.00 -29.24 -33.19
CA LEU A 24 -23.37 -29.08 -31.78
C LEU A 24 -24.17 -27.80 -31.51
N GLY A 25 -24.28 -26.89 -32.49
CA GLY A 25 -24.76 -25.54 -32.28
C GLY A 25 -26.10 -25.21 -32.91
N THR A 26 -26.56 -24.00 -32.59
CA THR A 26 -27.82 -23.41 -33.09
C THR A 26 -27.65 -22.38 -34.21
N GLY A 27 -26.40 -22.07 -34.59
CA GLY A 27 -26.08 -21.01 -35.55
C GLY A 27 -26.22 -19.58 -35.01
N GLN A 28 -26.56 -19.42 -33.71
CA GLN A 28 -26.65 -18.11 -33.07
C GLN A 28 -25.31 -17.72 -32.41
N ASN A 29 -24.82 -16.51 -32.68
CA ASN A 29 -23.53 -16.02 -32.13
C ASN A 29 -23.48 -15.97 -30.59
N ASN A 30 -24.63 -15.89 -29.92
CA ASN A 30 -24.70 -15.75 -28.46
C ASN A 30 -24.60 -17.08 -27.71
N GLY A 31 -24.63 -18.23 -28.40
CA GLY A 31 -24.64 -19.57 -27.79
C GLY A 31 -23.27 -20.24 -27.67
N SER A 32 -22.22 -19.69 -28.26
CA SER A 32 -20.93 -20.39 -28.44
C SER A 32 -20.28 -20.82 -27.12
N THR A 33 -20.35 -19.98 -26.09
CA THR A 33 -19.76 -20.28 -24.77
C THR A 33 -20.52 -21.40 -24.06
N SER A 34 -21.86 -21.40 -24.12
CA SER A 34 -22.66 -22.48 -23.54
C SER A 34 -22.49 -23.81 -24.29
N GLU A 35 -22.34 -23.76 -25.61
CA GLU A 35 -22.11 -24.95 -26.44
C GLU A 35 -20.71 -25.56 -26.19
N GLN A 36 -19.68 -24.73 -25.97
CA GLN A 36 -18.34 -25.20 -25.61
C GLN A 36 -18.29 -25.81 -24.21
N ALA A 37 -18.96 -25.19 -23.23
CA ALA A 37 -19.10 -25.76 -21.90
C ALA A 37 -19.85 -27.10 -21.94
N LEU A 38 -20.94 -27.17 -22.74
CA LEU A 38 -21.68 -28.42 -22.97
C LEU A 38 -20.78 -29.51 -23.55
N LEU A 39 -20.00 -29.19 -24.59
CA LEU A 39 -19.07 -30.12 -25.21
C LEU A 39 -18.00 -30.60 -24.23
N LYS A 40 -17.41 -29.70 -23.44
CA LYS A 40 -16.43 -30.06 -22.42
C LYS A 40 -17.02 -31.06 -21.42
N VAL A 41 -18.21 -30.79 -20.89
CA VAL A 41 -18.89 -31.69 -19.95
C VAL A 41 -19.22 -33.04 -20.59
N LEU A 42 -19.61 -33.07 -21.86
CA LEU A 42 -19.87 -34.33 -22.56
C LEU A 42 -18.59 -35.15 -22.71
N LEU A 43 -17.48 -34.53 -23.11
CA LEU A 43 -16.21 -35.22 -23.34
C LEU A 43 -15.51 -35.65 -22.04
N THR A 44 -15.42 -34.78 -21.04
CA THR A 44 -14.64 -35.10 -19.81
C THR A 44 -15.49 -35.54 -18.62
N GLY A 45 -16.80 -35.23 -18.62
CA GLY A 45 -17.67 -35.49 -17.47
C GLY A 45 -17.49 -34.50 -16.31
N VAL A 46 -16.60 -33.52 -16.46
CA VAL A 46 -16.27 -32.51 -15.43
C VAL A 46 -16.90 -31.17 -15.79
N ASP A 47 -17.67 -30.60 -14.86
CA ASP A 47 -18.29 -29.27 -15.00
C ASP A 47 -17.29 -28.14 -14.63
N ASP A 48 -17.51 -26.93 -15.13
CA ASP A 48 -16.64 -25.74 -14.95
C ASP A 48 -16.62 -25.17 -13.52
N SER A 49 -17.02 -25.97 -12.52
CA SER A 49 -16.96 -25.61 -11.11
C SER A 49 -15.52 -25.42 -10.62
N GLU A 50 -14.58 -26.25 -11.09
CA GLU A 50 -13.14 -26.16 -10.77
C GLU A 50 -12.43 -24.98 -11.48
N ALA A 51 -12.90 -24.58 -12.67
CA ALA A 51 -12.33 -23.45 -13.42
C ALA A 51 -12.49 -22.10 -12.68
N LYS A 52 -13.51 -21.98 -11.81
CA LYS A 52 -13.67 -20.80 -10.93
C LYS A 52 -12.62 -20.74 -9.82
N GLN A 53 -12.16 -21.89 -9.30
CA GLN A 53 -11.08 -21.94 -8.31
C GLN A 53 -9.73 -21.60 -8.96
N LEU A 54 -9.44 -22.16 -10.13
CA LEU A 54 -8.23 -21.85 -10.91
C LEU A 54 -8.08 -20.36 -11.27
N LYS A 55 -9.17 -19.67 -11.62
CA LYS A 55 -9.12 -18.21 -11.87
C LYS A 55 -8.73 -17.40 -10.63
N LYS A 56 -9.16 -17.85 -9.44
CA LYS A 56 -8.83 -17.20 -8.17
C LYS A 56 -7.34 -17.39 -7.84
N GLU A 57 -6.81 -18.57 -8.09
CA GLU A 57 -5.37 -18.89 -7.94
C GLU A 57 -4.49 -18.17 -8.97
N LEU A 58 -4.92 -18.06 -10.24
CA LEU A 58 -4.21 -17.27 -11.25
C LEU A 58 -4.16 -15.78 -10.89
N SER A 59 -5.26 -15.23 -10.37
CA SER A 59 -5.30 -13.82 -9.93
C SER A 59 -4.38 -13.55 -8.72
N SER A 60 -4.26 -14.50 -7.80
CA SER A 60 -3.32 -14.39 -6.68
C SER A 60 -1.87 -14.49 -7.16
N ARG A 61 -1.56 -15.37 -8.13
CA ARG A 61 -0.22 -15.50 -8.72
C ARG A 61 0.22 -14.26 -9.49
N VAL A 62 -0.64 -13.67 -10.33
CA VAL A 62 -0.31 -12.41 -11.04
C VAL A 62 -0.02 -11.29 -10.03
N SER A 63 -0.81 -11.20 -8.95
CA SER A 63 -0.54 -10.27 -7.85
C SER A 63 0.80 -10.57 -7.15
N THR A 64 1.13 -11.84 -6.91
CA THR A 64 2.40 -12.23 -6.29
C THR A 64 3.60 -11.93 -7.21
N GLN A 65 3.50 -12.18 -8.52
CA GLN A 65 4.52 -11.82 -9.50
C GLN A 65 4.72 -10.30 -9.58
N GLN A 66 3.65 -9.51 -9.56
CA GLN A 66 3.74 -8.05 -9.50
C GLN A 66 4.45 -7.57 -8.22
N LYS A 67 4.19 -8.21 -7.07
CA LYS A 67 4.90 -7.90 -5.82
C LYS A 67 6.39 -8.27 -5.89
N VAL A 68 6.73 -9.42 -6.46
CA VAL A 68 8.13 -9.83 -6.68
C VAL A 68 8.85 -8.81 -7.56
N GLN A 69 8.24 -8.41 -8.68
CA GLN A 69 8.83 -7.41 -9.57
C GLN A 69 8.97 -6.04 -8.88
N ALA A 70 7.97 -5.60 -8.13
CA ALA A 70 8.03 -4.34 -7.39
C ALA A 70 9.13 -4.35 -6.32
N ILE A 71 9.31 -5.46 -5.59
CA ILE A 71 10.39 -5.60 -4.60
C ILE A 71 11.75 -5.65 -5.30
N GLN A 72 11.88 -6.33 -6.44
CA GLN A 72 13.11 -6.33 -7.26
C GLN A 72 13.49 -4.92 -7.70
N GLU A 73 12.54 -4.18 -8.29
CA GLU A 73 12.76 -2.79 -8.70
C GLU A 73 13.12 -1.90 -7.50
N LEU A 74 12.48 -2.11 -6.35
CA LEU A 74 12.78 -1.36 -5.13
C LEU A 74 14.20 -1.66 -4.60
N ILE A 75 14.63 -2.92 -4.63
CA ILE A 75 16.01 -3.31 -4.28
C ILE A 75 17.00 -2.65 -5.24
N THR A 76 16.76 -2.73 -6.55
CA THR A 76 17.67 -2.16 -7.56
C THR A 76 17.76 -0.63 -7.47
N ASN A 77 16.65 0.04 -7.21
CA ASN A 77 16.60 1.51 -7.16
C ASN A 77 17.15 2.08 -5.84
N LEU A 78 16.86 1.44 -4.70
CA LEU A 78 17.23 1.96 -3.38
C LEU A 78 18.57 1.41 -2.86
N TYR A 79 19.00 0.23 -3.33
CA TYR A 79 20.23 -0.44 -2.90
C TYR A 79 21.07 -0.92 -4.10
N PRO A 80 21.54 0.00 -4.95
CA PRO A 80 22.29 -0.34 -6.16
C PRO A 80 23.69 -0.92 -5.85
N GLU A 81 24.24 -0.61 -4.68
CA GLU A 81 25.58 -1.04 -4.27
C GLU A 81 25.61 -2.51 -3.83
N ASN A 82 26.76 -3.14 -4.05
CA ASN A 82 26.94 -4.54 -3.71
C ASN A 82 27.14 -4.70 -2.19
N THR A 83 26.56 -5.75 -1.60
CA THR A 83 26.58 -5.90 -0.12
C THR A 83 28.01 -6.00 0.43
N ILE A 84 28.92 -6.62 -0.32
CA ILE A 84 30.35 -6.77 0.01
C ILE A 84 31.06 -5.41 0.06
N GLU A 85 30.72 -4.49 -0.85
CA GLU A 85 31.31 -3.14 -0.87
C GLU A 85 30.86 -2.33 0.34
N GLN A 86 29.58 -2.47 0.74
CA GLN A 86 29.04 -1.80 1.91
C GLN A 86 29.59 -2.35 3.23
N GLU A 87 29.80 -3.67 3.32
CA GLU A 87 30.46 -4.30 4.47
C GLU A 87 31.91 -3.81 4.62
N SER A 88 32.65 -3.70 3.50
CA SER A 88 34.00 -3.12 3.50
C SER A 88 34.03 -1.65 3.97
N ILE A 89 33.05 -0.84 3.56
CA ILE A 89 32.93 0.55 4.02
C ILE A 89 32.67 0.62 5.53
N ILE A 90 31.84 -0.28 6.06
CA ILE A 90 31.59 -0.35 7.51
C ILE A 90 32.87 -0.69 8.26
N GLU A 91 33.64 -1.67 7.80
CA GLU A 91 34.92 -2.03 8.42
C GLU A 91 35.91 -0.85 8.43
N GLU A 92 36.01 -0.10 7.32
CA GLU A 92 36.84 1.12 7.25
C GLU A 92 36.37 2.21 8.22
N LEU A 93 35.06 2.44 8.32
CA LEU A 93 34.46 3.41 9.25
C LEU A 93 34.65 2.99 10.71
N GLU A 94 34.55 1.70 11.03
CA GLU A 94 34.78 1.15 12.37
C GLU A 94 36.25 1.33 12.79
N LEU A 95 37.20 1.08 11.89
CA LEU A 95 38.62 1.35 12.14
C LEU A 95 38.91 2.85 12.35
N ALA A 96 38.25 3.72 11.58
CA ALA A 96 38.35 5.16 11.74
C ALA A 96 37.76 5.62 13.09
N LEU A 97 36.61 5.06 13.49
CA LEU A 97 35.98 5.34 14.78
C LEU A 97 36.88 4.91 15.93
N GLU A 98 37.44 3.71 15.89
CA GLU A 98 38.36 3.22 16.92
C GLU A 98 39.58 4.14 17.07
N THR A 99 40.10 4.65 15.95
CA THR A 99 41.22 5.59 15.95
C THR A 99 40.83 6.92 16.61
N GLU A 100 39.68 7.50 16.26
CA GLU A 100 39.22 8.75 16.86
C GLU A 100 38.82 8.58 18.34
N GLU A 101 38.28 7.43 18.74
CA GLU A 101 37.97 7.12 20.14
C GLU A 101 39.24 7.05 21.00
N ARG A 102 40.32 6.44 20.49
CA ARG A 102 41.63 6.44 21.19
C ARG A 102 42.20 7.85 21.32
N GLU A 103 42.08 8.69 20.30
CA GLU A 103 42.52 10.09 20.37
C GLU A 103 41.64 10.92 21.32
N LEU A 104 40.34 10.64 21.36
CA LEU A 104 39.41 11.24 22.31
C LEU A 104 39.78 10.89 23.75
N GLU A 105 40.04 9.61 24.04
CA GLU A 105 40.44 9.16 25.38
C GLU A 105 41.71 9.87 25.86
N LYS A 106 42.72 10.03 24.99
CA LYS A 106 43.93 10.82 25.28
C LYS A 106 43.60 12.29 25.54
N ALA A 107 42.77 12.91 24.71
CA ALA A 107 42.40 14.31 24.85
C ALA A 107 41.59 14.56 26.14
N GLU A 108 40.72 13.63 26.54
CA GLU A 108 39.97 13.69 27.80
C GLU A 108 40.89 13.52 29.02
N ALA A 109 41.87 12.61 28.95
CA ALA A 109 42.88 12.47 29.99
C ALA A 109 43.72 13.76 30.13
N GLU A 110 44.16 14.34 29.02
CA GLU A 110 44.88 15.63 29.02
C GLU A 110 44.03 16.77 29.60
N LEU A 111 42.75 16.84 29.23
CA LEU A 111 41.82 17.84 29.77
C LEU A 111 41.63 17.66 31.28
N THR A 112 41.51 16.42 31.74
CA THR A 112 41.37 16.10 33.17
C THR A 112 42.61 16.54 33.96
N ILE A 113 43.81 16.30 33.41
CA ILE A 113 45.07 16.79 33.99
C ILE A 113 45.13 18.32 33.98
N ALA A 114 44.69 18.96 32.89
CA ALA A 114 44.68 20.42 32.81
C ALA A 114 43.70 21.03 33.83
N ILE A 115 42.52 20.44 34.02
CA ILE A 115 41.56 20.85 35.06
C ILE A 115 42.17 20.66 36.44
N SER A 116 42.81 19.52 36.71
CA SER A 116 43.39 19.25 38.02
C SER A 116 44.53 20.21 38.38
N ASN A 117 45.38 20.55 37.42
CA ASN A 117 46.44 21.55 37.56
C ASN A 117 45.88 22.96 37.83
N ASN A 118 44.68 23.26 37.34
CA ASN A 118 44.01 24.56 37.49
C ASN A 118 42.95 24.58 38.60
N ASN A 119 42.83 23.53 39.42
CA ASN A 119 41.83 23.45 40.49
C ASN A 119 41.92 24.62 41.50
N THR A 120 43.12 25.10 41.77
CA THR A 120 43.35 26.25 42.67
C THR A 120 42.73 27.51 42.09
N LEU A 121 42.98 27.81 40.81
CA LEU A 121 42.40 28.94 40.08
C LEU A 121 40.88 28.81 39.97
N ILE A 122 40.36 27.61 39.70
CA ILE A 122 38.91 27.35 39.65
C ILE A 122 38.25 27.62 41.01
N ASN A 123 38.87 27.19 42.11
CA ASN A 123 38.36 27.45 43.46
C ASN A 123 38.49 28.93 43.84
N GLN A 124 39.56 29.61 43.43
CA GLN A 124 39.73 31.05 43.62
C GLN A 124 38.66 31.84 42.84
N LYS A 125 38.38 31.46 41.59
CA LYS A 125 37.29 32.02 40.77
C LYS A 125 35.94 31.92 41.48
N ARG A 126 35.61 30.72 42.00
CA ARG A 126 34.38 30.51 42.78
C ARG A 126 34.33 31.41 44.02
N SER A 127 35.38 31.40 44.83
CA SER A 127 35.44 32.21 46.05
C SER A 127 35.35 33.72 45.77
N LEU A 128 35.98 34.21 44.70
CA LEU A 128 35.88 35.62 44.31
C LEU A 128 34.48 35.96 43.83
N THR A 129 33.84 35.09 43.05
CA THR A 129 32.46 35.29 42.59
C THR A 129 31.50 35.39 43.79
N ASP A 130 31.63 34.49 44.77
CA ASP A 130 30.80 34.51 45.98
C ASP A 130 31.03 35.79 46.81
N LYS A 131 32.28 36.26 46.91
CA LYS A 131 32.63 37.51 47.61
C LYS A 131 32.07 38.75 46.91
N ILE A 132 32.14 38.80 45.58
CA ILE A 132 31.56 39.88 44.79
C ILE A 132 30.06 39.92 45.02
N LEU A 133 29.36 38.79 44.89
CA LEU A 133 27.91 38.71 45.11
C LEU A 133 27.50 39.15 46.53
N ALA A 134 28.24 38.71 47.55
CA ALA A 134 27.98 39.11 48.93
C ALA A 134 28.19 40.62 49.16
N THR A 135 29.25 41.18 48.56
CA THR A 135 29.57 42.62 48.69
C THR A 135 28.57 43.48 47.91
N ASP A 136 28.16 43.05 46.71
CA ASP A 136 27.11 43.71 45.93
C ASP A 136 25.77 43.73 46.67
N SER A 137 25.41 42.64 47.35
CA SER A 137 24.21 42.61 48.21
C SER A 137 24.31 43.64 49.34
N LYS A 138 25.46 43.72 50.01
CA LYS A 138 25.71 44.71 51.08
C LYS A 138 25.70 46.14 50.55
N LEU A 139 26.24 46.38 49.36
CA LEU A 139 26.22 47.69 48.69
C LEU A 139 24.78 48.14 48.38
N ASN A 140 23.95 47.23 47.87
CA ASN A 140 22.54 47.50 47.61
C ASN A 140 21.78 47.87 48.90
N GLU A 141 21.99 47.11 49.98
CA GLU A 141 21.40 47.39 51.29
C GLU A 141 21.87 48.76 51.84
N SER A 142 23.17 49.03 51.75
CA SER A 142 23.78 50.28 52.24
C SER A 142 23.30 51.49 51.43
N SER A 143 23.20 51.36 50.11
CA SER A 143 22.67 52.40 49.23
C SER A 143 21.19 52.70 49.51
N ALA A 144 20.38 51.66 49.71
CA ALA A 144 18.98 51.82 50.10
C ALA A 144 18.84 52.49 51.48
N LEU A 145 19.71 52.15 52.44
CA LEU A 145 19.73 52.79 53.76
C LEU A 145 20.14 54.26 53.66
N LEU A 146 21.14 54.59 52.83
CA LEU A 146 21.58 55.97 52.60
C LEU A 146 20.45 56.82 52.00
N GLN A 147 19.68 56.29 51.05
CA GLN A 147 18.51 56.96 50.50
C GLN A 147 17.44 57.21 51.58
N ARG A 148 17.17 56.21 52.44
CA ARG A 148 16.22 56.36 53.56
C ARG A 148 16.67 57.43 54.55
N PHE A 149 17.97 57.52 54.85
CA PHE A 149 18.51 58.58 55.68
C PHE A 149 18.35 59.96 55.03
N GLY A 150 18.55 60.09 53.72
CA GLY A 150 18.26 61.33 53.00
C GLY A 150 16.79 61.77 53.16
N SER A 151 15.84 60.86 52.94
CA SER A 151 14.41 61.18 53.14
C SER A 151 14.03 61.46 54.59
N LEU A 152 14.74 60.87 55.56
CA LEU A 152 14.53 61.16 56.99
C LEU A 152 15.02 62.56 57.33
N GLU A 153 16.14 62.99 56.75
CA GLU A 153 16.68 64.34 56.92
C GLU A 153 15.73 65.41 56.38
N GLU A 154 15.19 65.21 55.17
CA GLU A 154 14.18 66.11 54.57
C GLU A 154 12.95 66.26 55.48
N LYS A 155 12.51 65.17 56.12
CA LYS A 155 11.40 65.21 57.08
C LYS A 155 11.75 66.00 58.34
N TYR A 156 12.96 65.82 58.88
CA TYR A 156 13.41 66.58 60.04
C TYR A 156 13.52 68.07 59.72
N GLN A 157 14.04 68.44 58.55
CA GLN A 157 14.11 69.83 58.09
C GLN A 157 12.71 70.43 57.95
N SER A 158 11.77 69.72 57.31
CA SER A 158 10.39 70.18 57.17
C SER A 158 9.69 70.33 58.53
N ASP A 159 9.91 69.40 59.47
CA ASP A 159 9.34 69.49 60.82
C ASP A 159 9.95 70.64 61.62
N GLN A 160 11.26 70.89 61.46
CA GLN A 160 11.93 72.04 62.05
C GLN A 160 11.34 73.35 61.53
N GLU A 161 11.18 73.51 60.20
CA GLU A 161 10.55 74.68 59.59
C GLU A 161 9.13 74.89 60.11
N ARG A 162 8.34 73.82 60.21
CA ARG A 162 6.99 73.85 60.77
C ARG A 162 6.98 74.33 62.22
N LEU A 163 7.88 73.81 63.06
CA LEU A 163 8.00 74.23 64.47
C LEU A 163 8.46 75.68 64.61
N ILE A 164 9.39 76.14 63.76
CA ILE A 164 9.81 77.55 63.69
C ILE A 164 8.62 78.44 63.31
N GLY A 165 7.84 78.04 62.30
CA GLY A 165 6.63 78.77 61.90
C GLY A 165 5.58 78.84 63.00
N ILE A 166 5.35 77.75 63.73
CA ILE A 166 4.44 77.74 64.90
C ILE A 166 4.98 78.66 65.99
N ARG A 167 6.30 78.66 66.25
CA ARG A 167 6.93 79.55 67.24
C ARG A 167 6.74 81.02 66.88
N GLU A 168 6.97 81.39 65.62
CA GLU A 168 6.78 82.76 65.12
C GLU A 168 5.31 83.18 65.18
N ALA A 169 4.39 82.31 64.76
CA ALA A 169 2.95 82.57 64.86
C ALA A 169 2.50 82.73 66.31
N THR A 170 2.95 81.87 67.22
CA THR A 170 2.63 81.94 68.66
C THR A 170 3.17 83.22 69.27
N GLY A 171 4.42 83.59 68.95
CA GLY A 171 5.02 84.84 69.40
C GLY A 171 4.26 86.07 68.90
N LEU A 172 3.80 86.08 67.64
CA LEU A 172 2.96 87.15 67.12
C LEU A 172 1.60 87.24 67.85
N LEU A 173 0.97 86.09 68.14
CA LEU A 173 -0.30 86.06 68.86
C LEU A 173 -0.18 86.61 70.28
N GLU A 174 0.95 86.41 70.97
CA GLU A 174 1.20 87.00 72.30
C GLU A 174 1.27 88.54 72.29
N LEU A 175 1.55 89.18 71.15
CA LEU A 175 1.58 90.64 71.03
C LEU A 175 0.18 91.28 70.89
N TYR A 176 -0.85 90.49 70.58
CA TYR A 176 -2.21 90.99 70.38
C TYR A 176 -3.07 90.72 71.62
N GLU A 177 -3.57 91.78 72.27
CA GLU A 177 -4.46 91.67 73.43
C GLU A 177 -5.88 91.21 73.05
N ASP A 178 -6.38 91.66 71.89
CA ASP A 178 -7.70 91.31 71.36
C ASP A 178 -7.57 90.68 69.96
N ILE A 179 -7.96 89.41 69.84
CA ILE A 179 -7.95 88.71 68.56
C ILE A 179 -9.40 88.50 68.10
N VAL A 180 -9.74 89.13 66.97
CA VAL A 180 -11.00 88.86 66.27
C VAL A 180 -10.75 87.74 65.27
N CYS A 181 -11.57 86.68 65.29
CA CYS A 181 -11.40 85.56 64.37
C CYS A 181 -11.56 86.05 62.92
N PRO A 182 -10.55 85.89 62.04
CA PRO A 182 -10.63 86.38 60.65
C PRO A 182 -11.65 85.62 59.81
N THR A 183 -12.14 84.46 60.27
CA THR A 183 -13.10 83.62 59.55
C THR A 183 -14.54 83.91 59.92
N CYS A 184 -14.84 84.19 61.20
CA CYS A 184 -16.21 84.38 61.68
C CYS A 184 -16.49 85.71 62.38
N GLY A 185 -15.47 86.54 62.63
CA GLY A 185 -15.62 87.87 63.22
C GLY A 185 -15.93 87.88 64.73
N SER A 186 -15.96 86.72 65.39
CA SER A 186 -16.16 86.65 66.84
C SER A 186 -14.89 87.07 67.60
N GLU A 187 -15.08 87.81 68.69
CA GLU A 187 -14.04 88.10 69.68
C GLU A 187 -13.61 86.79 70.37
N ILE A 188 -12.31 86.51 70.37
CA ILE A 188 -11.73 85.38 71.11
C ILE A 188 -11.37 85.93 72.50
N SER A 189 -12.25 85.71 73.48
CA SER A 189 -12.02 86.16 74.84
C SER A 189 -10.84 85.40 75.49
N ASN A 190 -9.83 86.16 75.91
CA ASN A 190 -8.56 85.66 76.41
C ASN A 190 -8.65 85.37 77.93
N ASP A 191 -9.57 84.49 78.34
CA ASP A 191 -9.88 84.25 79.77
C ASP A 191 -8.78 83.43 80.51
N ASN A 192 -7.67 83.08 79.85
CA ASN A 192 -6.43 82.55 80.47
C ASN A 192 -5.21 82.71 79.53
N PRO A 193 -4.61 83.92 79.42
CA PRO A 193 -3.48 84.18 78.52
C PRO A 193 -2.17 83.54 78.99
N GLU A 194 -1.97 83.38 80.30
CA GLU A 194 -0.67 83.02 80.89
C GLU A 194 -0.23 81.56 80.67
N LEU A 195 -1.15 80.65 80.28
CA LEU A 195 -0.88 79.21 80.32
C LEU A 195 -0.59 78.53 78.97
N ILE A 196 -0.85 79.18 77.82
CA ILE A 196 -0.79 78.49 76.52
C ILE A 196 0.49 78.84 75.75
N GLY A 197 0.83 80.13 75.61
CA GLY A 197 1.98 80.57 74.81
C GLY A 197 3.34 80.15 75.40
N SER A 198 3.58 80.44 76.68
CA SER A 198 4.85 80.16 77.36
C SER A 198 5.23 78.67 77.38
N HIS A 199 4.27 77.79 77.65
CA HIS A 199 4.47 76.33 77.66
C HIS A 199 4.68 75.76 76.26
N VAL A 200 3.93 76.26 75.26
CA VAL A 200 4.09 75.84 73.86
C VAL A 200 5.43 76.28 73.31
N LEU A 201 5.85 77.53 73.54
CA LEU A 201 7.14 78.05 73.11
C LEU A 201 8.31 77.29 73.75
N ALA A 202 8.25 76.98 75.05
CA ALA A 202 9.25 76.17 75.73
C ALA A 202 9.31 74.74 75.17
N GLY A 203 8.15 74.12 74.90
CA GLY A 203 8.06 72.79 74.28
C GLY A 203 8.67 72.76 72.87
N ILE A 204 8.35 73.74 72.04
CA ILE A 204 8.90 73.89 70.69
C ILE A 204 10.42 74.05 70.74
N GLN A 205 10.95 74.86 71.66
CA GLN A 205 12.40 75.05 71.77
C GLN A 205 13.14 73.75 72.12
N VAL A 206 12.57 72.93 73.01
CA VAL A 206 13.13 71.62 73.35
C VAL A 206 13.09 70.69 72.14
N GLU A 207 11.97 70.66 71.41
CA GLU A 207 11.80 69.76 70.26
C GLU A 207 12.70 70.15 69.08
N VAL A 208 12.81 71.44 68.77
CA VAL A 208 13.75 71.95 67.74
C VAL A 208 15.19 71.55 68.07
N ARG A 209 15.63 71.66 69.34
CA ARG A 209 16.97 71.21 69.74
C ARG A 209 17.17 69.69 69.56
N LYS A 210 16.14 68.87 69.81
CA LYS A 210 16.23 67.43 69.55
C LYS A 210 16.34 67.13 68.06
N ILE A 211 15.57 67.84 67.23
CA ILE A 211 15.63 67.69 65.77
C ILE A 211 17.00 68.11 65.25
N GLU A 212 17.55 69.24 65.70
CA GLU A 212 18.91 69.67 65.36
C GLU A 212 19.97 68.63 65.73
N PHE A 213 19.85 68.04 66.92
CA PHE A 213 20.72 66.94 67.35
C PHE A 213 20.57 65.71 66.44
N ASN A 214 19.34 65.29 66.13
CA ASN A 214 19.08 64.14 65.26
C ASN A 214 19.58 64.37 63.83
N ILE A 215 19.45 65.58 63.28
CA ILE A 215 20.00 65.95 61.96
C ILE A 215 21.53 65.79 61.97
N LYS A 216 22.20 66.24 63.04
CA LYS A 216 23.65 66.12 63.17
C LYS A 216 24.12 64.66 63.26
N GLU A 217 23.45 63.84 64.07
CA GLU A 217 23.75 62.40 64.16
C GLU A 217 23.49 61.69 62.82
N LEU A 218 22.40 62.04 62.14
CA LEU A 218 22.06 61.51 60.83
C LEU A 218 23.11 61.88 59.78
N PHE A 219 23.62 63.11 59.80
CA PHE A 219 24.70 63.55 58.92
C PHE A 219 25.97 62.70 59.10
N LEU A 220 26.41 62.47 60.34
CA LEU A 220 27.58 61.63 60.64
C LEU A 220 27.37 60.17 60.21
N ALA A 221 26.16 59.64 60.42
CA ALA A 221 25.81 58.29 59.99
C ALA A 221 25.83 58.17 58.45
N ARG A 222 25.32 59.18 57.73
CA ARG A 222 25.35 59.23 56.25
C ARG A 222 26.78 59.31 55.72
N GLU A 223 27.63 60.13 56.32
CA GLU A 223 29.05 60.25 55.93
C GLU A 223 29.79 58.91 56.11
N THR A 224 29.64 58.29 57.28
CA THR A 224 30.23 56.97 57.58
C THR A 224 29.75 55.90 56.59
N LEU A 225 28.45 55.89 56.28
CA LEU A 225 27.86 54.95 55.34
C LEU A 225 28.34 55.20 53.90
N SER A 226 28.49 56.46 53.49
CA SER A 226 29.02 56.83 52.17
C SER A 226 30.46 56.35 51.99
N LEU A 227 31.32 56.56 52.99
CA LEU A 227 32.70 56.06 52.97
C LEU A 227 32.76 54.53 52.92
N SER A 228 31.85 53.83 53.64
CA SER A 228 31.74 52.37 53.54
C SER A 228 31.33 51.92 52.13
N ILE A 229 30.39 52.62 51.48
CA ILE A 229 29.95 52.31 50.11
C ILE A 229 31.10 52.52 49.12
N GLU A 230 31.86 53.61 49.24
CA GLU A 230 33.04 53.86 48.40
C GLU A 230 34.08 52.76 48.56
N SER A 231 34.41 52.38 49.80
CA SER A 231 35.36 51.30 50.09
C SER A 231 34.88 49.93 49.57
N ASP A 232 33.60 49.60 49.71
CA ASP A 232 33.04 48.34 49.23
C ASP A 232 33.01 48.30 47.69
N ASN A 233 32.72 49.42 47.01
CA ASN A 233 32.79 49.55 45.55
C ASN A 233 34.22 49.35 45.03
N GLU A 234 35.22 49.96 45.68
CA GLU A 234 36.63 49.77 45.34
C GLU A 234 37.05 48.30 45.53
N ALA A 235 36.59 47.66 46.60
CA ALA A 235 36.84 46.24 46.85
C ALA A 235 36.23 45.35 45.75
N VAL A 236 34.99 45.61 45.32
CA VAL A 236 34.34 44.89 44.21
C VAL A 236 35.10 45.08 42.91
N SER A 237 35.48 46.32 42.57
CA SER A 237 36.27 46.62 41.36
C SER A 237 37.57 45.82 41.33
N ASN A 238 38.33 45.83 42.43
CA ASN A 238 39.58 45.07 42.56
C ASN A 238 39.36 43.54 42.48
N GLN A 239 38.25 43.04 43.01
CA GLN A 239 37.90 41.61 42.92
C GLN A 239 37.51 41.22 41.48
N GLN A 240 36.80 42.09 40.76
CA GLN A 240 36.42 41.88 39.37
C GLN A 240 37.64 41.87 38.43
N GLU A 241 38.63 42.74 38.67
CA GLU A 241 39.90 42.71 37.92
C GLU A 241 40.64 41.37 38.11
N LYS A 242 40.78 40.92 39.36
CA LYS A 242 41.38 39.60 39.66
C LYS A 242 40.60 38.45 39.04
N LEU A 243 39.26 38.54 39.00
CA LEU A 243 38.42 37.55 38.36
C LEU A 243 38.69 37.47 36.86
N ARG A 244 38.82 38.63 36.18
CA ARG A 244 39.19 38.69 34.76
C ARG A 244 40.57 38.11 34.48
N GLU A 245 41.55 38.37 35.34
CA GLU A 245 42.89 37.77 35.22
C GLU A 245 42.84 36.24 35.32
N ILE A 246 42.09 35.70 36.27
CA ILE A 246 41.90 34.25 36.42
C ILE A 246 41.16 33.67 35.22
N ASP A 247 40.14 34.36 34.70
CA ASP A 247 39.41 33.93 33.51
C ASP A 247 40.31 33.82 32.29
N LEU A 248 41.17 34.82 32.04
CA LEU A 248 42.16 34.78 30.95
C LEU A 248 43.16 33.63 31.11
N GLN A 249 43.60 33.34 32.34
CA GLN A 249 44.50 32.20 32.61
C GLN A 249 43.81 30.85 32.36
N LEU A 250 42.55 30.71 32.78
CA LEU A 250 41.78 29.48 32.58
C LEU A 250 41.42 29.27 31.11
N GLU A 251 41.06 30.34 30.39
CA GLU A 251 40.79 30.31 28.95
C GLU A 251 42.03 29.82 28.19
N GLY A 252 43.19 30.46 28.40
CA GLY A 252 44.44 30.03 27.77
C GLY A 252 44.88 28.61 28.13
N ALA A 253 44.53 28.09 29.30
CA ALA A 253 44.93 26.75 29.73
C ALA A 253 43.96 25.63 29.29
N LEU A 254 42.67 25.95 29.11
CA LEU A 254 41.61 24.94 28.94
C LEU A 254 40.89 25.02 27.59
N GLU A 255 40.80 26.19 26.95
CA GLU A 255 39.95 26.40 25.77
C GLU A 255 40.34 25.47 24.60
N GLU A 256 41.63 25.40 24.26
CA GLU A 256 42.12 24.52 23.20
C GLU A 256 41.79 23.04 23.47
N LYS A 257 41.96 22.61 24.72
CA LYS A 257 41.71 21.22 25.14
C LYS A 257 40.23 20.87 25.12
N ILE A 258 39.38 21.79 25.61
CA ILE A 258 37.92 21.66 25.53
C ILE A 258 37.47 21.61 24.06
N GLY A 259 38.01 22.50 23.23
CA GLY A 259 37.74 22.54 21.79
C GLY A 259 38.13 21.24 21.08
N LYS A 260 39.32 20.70 21.40
CA LYS A 260 39.80 19.42 20.87
C LYS A 260 38.88 18.25 21.27
N VAL A 261 38.52 18.14 22.56
CA VAL A 261 37.59 17.10 23.04
C VAL A 261 36.22 17.22 22.36
N SER A 262 35.68 18.44 22.24
CA SER A 262 34.40 18.68 21.57
C SER A 262 34.44 18.28 20.09
N LEU A 263 35.51 18.62 19.38
CA LEU A 263 35.70 18.24 17.98
C LEU A 263 35.76 16.73 17.82
N LEU A 264 36.57 16.04 18.62
CA LEU A 264 36.73 14.59 18.57
C LEU A 264 35.41 13.86 18.90
N LYS A 265 34.66 14.32 19.91
CA LYS A 265 33.31 13.80 20.20
C LYS A 265 32.35 13.97 19.03
N SER A 266 32.38 15.13 18.37
CA SER A 266 31.50 15.39 17.22
C SER A 266 31.82 14.46 16.04
N LYS A 267 33.11 14.21 15.77
CA LYS A 267 33.55 13.29 14.73
C LYS A 267 33.23 11.84 15.04
N ALA A 268 33.49 11.39 16.27
CA ALA A 268 33.13 10.04 16.70
C ALA A 268 31.63 9.80 16.54
N ALA A 269 30.79 10.73 17.01
CA ALA A 269 29.34 10.65 16.84
C ALA A 269 28.91 10.62 15.36
N GLU A 270 29.60 11.33 14.48
CA GLU A 270 29.33 11.31 13.04
C GLU A 270 29.69 9.97 12.40
N LEU A 271 30.85 9.41 12.74
CA LEU A 271 31.26 8.08 12.29
C LEU A 271 30.28 7.00 12.79
N THR A 272 29.87 7.04 14.06
CA THR A 272 28.85 6.13 14.59
C THR A 272 27.53 6.23 13.81
N ARG A 273 27.09 7.45 13.45
CA ARG A 273 25.88 7.63 12.63
C ARG A 273 26.02 7.02 11.24
N GLN A 274 27.18 7.18 10.60
CA GLN A 274 27.45 6.61 9.28
C GLN A 274 27.46 5.08 9.32
N ILE A 275 28.12 4.49 10.32
CA ILE A 275 28.14 3.03 10.55
C ILE A 275 26.71 2.50 10.72
N LEU A 276 25.93 3.10 11.63
CA LEU A 276 24.54 2.69 11.87
C LEU A 276 23.66 2.85 10.62
N GLY A 277 23.89 3.92 9.85
CA GLY A 277 23.20 4.16 8.58
C GLY A 277 23.48 3.06 7.56
N ALA A 278 24.75 2.71 7.36
CA ALA A 278 25.17 1.64 6.44
C ALA A 278 24.65 0.26 6.90
N GLN A 279 24.78 -0.07 8.20
CA GLN A 279 24.23 -1.30 8.76
C GLN A 279 22.70 -1.40 8.58
N HIS A 280 21.99 -0.27 8.72
CA HIS A 280 20.54 -0.24 8.51
C HIS A 280 20.17 -0.49 7.04
N GLN A 281 20.94 0.05 6.09
CA GLN A 281 20.75 -0.19 4.66
C GLN A 281 20.95 -1.67 4.32
N ILE A 282 22.05 -2.29 4.77
CA ILE A 282 22.33 -3.73 4.56
C ILE A 282 21.20 -4.60 5.15
N ASN A 283 20.80 -4.33 6.39
CA ASN A 283 19.74 -5.08 7.05
C ASN A 283 18.38 -4.94 6.34
N SER A 284 18.06 -3.75 5.84
CA SER A 284 16.83 -3.51 5.08
C SER A 284 16.85 -4.24 3.74
N LYS A 285 17.98 -4.19 3.02
CA LYS A 285 18.22 -4.95 1.78
C LYS A 285 18.06 -6.46 2.01
N ASN A 286 18.71 -7.00 3.06
CA ASN A 286 18.64 -8.42 3.39
C ASN A 286 17.22 -8.89 3.74
N LYS A 287 16.43 -8.06 4.44
CA LYS A 287 15.00 -8.34 4.69
C LYS A 287 14.21 -8.42 3.38
N LEU A 288 14.40 -7.46 2.46
CA LEU A 288 13.72 -7.47 1.16
C LEU A 288 14.12 -8.68 0.32
N ILE A 289 15.40 -9.07 0.32
CA ILE A 289 15.88 -10.28 -0.36
C ILE A 289 15.21 -11.53 0.23
N SER A 290 15.11 -11.64 1.56
CA SER A 290 14.45 -12.76 2.21
C SER A 290 12.95 -12.85 1.89
N GLU A 291 12.28 -11.71 1.80
CA GLU A 291 10.86 -11.64 1.43
C GLU A 291 10.64 -12.02 -0.04
N LEU A 292 11.55 -11.59 -0.93
CA LEU A 292 11.59 -11.99 -2.32
C LEU A 292 11.74 -13.51 -2.45
N GLY A 293 12.66 -14.13 -1.70
CA GLY A 293 12.83 -15.59 -1.65
C GLY A 293 11.54 -16.31 -1.26
N ARG A 294 10.88 -15.88 -0.18
CA ARG A 294 9.61 -16.47 0.27
C ARG A 294 8.49 -16.35 -0.77
N LEU A 295 8.41 -15.22 -1.47
CA LEU A 295 7.41 -15.02 -2.52
C LEU A 295 7.71 -15.85 -3.78
N ALA A 296 8.98 -16.09 -4.08
CA ALA A 296 9.41 -16.95 -5.18
C ALA A 296 9.13 -18.43 -4.90
N ASP A 297 9.37 -18.90 -3.66
CA ASP A 297 9.07 -20.28 -3.26
C ASP A 297 7.56 -20.57 -3.37
N GLY A 298 6.71 -19.63 -2.94
CA GLY A 298 5.26 -19.75 -3.09
C GLY A 298 4.72 -19.70 -4.53
N LEU A 299 5.54 -19.29 -5.51
CA LEU A 299 5.22 -19.39 -6.94
C LEU A 299 5.63 -20.74 -7.54
N SER A 300 6.51 -21.49 -6.85
CA SER A 300 7.16 -22.72 -7.34
C SER A 300 6.40 -23.99 -6.93
N GLU A 301 5.68 -23.98 -5.81
CA GLU A 301 5.11 -25.18 -5.17
C GLU A 301 3.81 -25.76 -5.79
N GLU A 302 3.24 -25.16 -6.84
CA GLU A 302 2.01 -25.69 -7.45
C GLU A 302 2.09 -25.65 -8.99
N GLN A 303 2.70 -26.68 -9.56
CA GLN A 303 2.74 -26.93 -11.01
C GLN A 303 1.96 -28.19 -11.47
N GLU A 304 1.17 -28.81 -10.59
CA GLU A 304 0.30 -29.92 -10.99
C GLU A 304 -1.17 -29.54 -10.87
N ILE A 305 -1.74 -28.87 -11.88
CA ILE A 305 -3.20 -28.88 -12.03
C ILE A 305 -3.58 -29.16 -13.50
N TYR A 306 -3.73 -30.47 -13.74
CA TYR A 306 -4.72 -31.13 -14.59
C TYR A 306 -5.81 -30.19 -15.15
N THR A 307 -6.01 -30.21 -16.47
CA THR A 307 -7.29 -29.96 -17.18
C THR A 307 -7.10 -29.83 -18.69
N THR A 308 -5.91 -29.45 -19.17
CA THR A 308 -5.67 -29.21 -20.61
C THR A 308 -5.40 -30.52 -21.39
N ASP A 309 -4.70 -31.48 -20.79
CA ASP A 309 -4.31 -32.72 -21.46
C ASP A 309 -5.48 -33.68 -21.66
N GLU A 310 -6.40 -33.78 -20.70
CA GLU A 310 -7.58 -34.66 -20.78
C GLU A 310 -8.53 -34.25 -21.93
N ILE A 311 -8.84 -32.96 -22.06
CA ILE A 311 -9.70 -32.47 -23.16
C ILE A 311 -9.04 -32.72 -24.52
N ASN A 312 -7.74 -32.51 -24.63
CA ASN A 312 -7.01 -32.74 -25.87
C ASN A 312 -7.01 -34.23 -26.26
N SER A 313 -6.87 -35.12 -25.28
CA SER A 313 -6.97 -36.58 -25.48
C SER A 313 -8.37 -36.99 -25.96
N GLU A 314 -9.43 -36.49 -25.31
CA GLU A 314 -10.82 -36.78 -25.70
C GLU A 314 -11.16 -36.25 -27.11
N LEU A 315 -10.65 -35.07 -27.48
CA LEU A 315 -10.83 -34.52 -28.81
C LEU A 315 -10.10 -35.33 -29.88
N ALA A 316 -8.90 -35.84 -29.58
CA ALA A 316 -8.17 -36.72 -30.48
C ALA A 316 -8.90 -38.05 -30.70
N ALA A 317 -9.46 -38.64 -29.63
CA ALA A 317 -10.27 -39.85 -29.70
C ALA A 317 -11.55 -39.63 -30.54
N LEU A 318 -12.27 -38.53 -30.30
CA LEU A 318 -13.45 -38.16 -31.10
C LEU A 318 -13.08 -37.95 -32.58
N SER A 319 -11.98 -37.25 -32.86
CA SER A 319 -11.50 -37.02 -34.23
C SER A 319 -11.23 -38.34 -34.95
N THR A 320 -10.59 -39.29 -34.27
CA THR A 320 -10.29 -40.64 -34.79
C THR A 320 -11.57 -41.45 -35.05
N SER A 321 -12.56 -41.35 -34.17
CA SER A 321 -13.88 -42.00 -34.36
C SER A 321 -14.58 -41.47 -35.62
N ILE A 322 -14.62 -40.14 -35.79
CA ILE A 322 -15.25 -39.52 -36.96
C ILE A 322 -14.49 -39.85 -38.25
N GLU A 323 -13.16 -39.83 -38.22
CA GLU A 323 -12.32 -40.21 -39.37
C GLU A 323 -12.62 -41.63 -39.84
N SER A 324 -12.72 -42.56 -38.88
CA SER A 324 -13.01 -43.97 -39.16
C SER A 324 -14.37 -44.16 -39.82
N ILE A 325 -15.38 -43.36 -39.44
CA ILE A 325 -16.71 -43.37 -40.07
C ILE A 325 -16.60 -42.85 -41.51
N LEU A 326 -15.97 -41.70 -41.71
CA LEU A 326 -15.82 -41.07 -43.03
C LEU A 326 -15.00 -41.95 -43.99
N GLN A 327 -13.99 -42.65 -43.49
CA GLN A 327 -13.22 -43.61 -44.26
C GLN A 327 -14.09 -44.77 -44.73
N ARG A 328 -14.94 -45.34 -43.86
CA ARG A 328 -15.85 -46.43 -44.23
C ARG A 328 -16.93 -46.00 -45.21
N TRP A 329 -17.25 -44.72 -45.28
CA TRP A 329 -18.19 -44.15 -46.25
C TRP A 329 -17.52 -43.74 -47.57
N ASP A 330 -16.22 -43.96 -47.72
CA ASP A 330 -15.41 -43.48 -48.85
C ASP A 330 -15.55 -41.96 -49.08
N PHE A 331 -15.59 -41.19 -47.99
CA PHE A 331 -15.70 -39.74 -48.08
C PHE A 331 -14.41 -39.13 -48.63
N PRO A 332 -14.45 -38.25 -49.65
CA PRO A 332 -13.24 -37.71 -50.26
C PRO A 332 -12.49 -36.76 -49.32
N ASN A 333 -11.15 -36.86 -49.30
CA ASN A 333 -10.28 -36.04 -48.45
C ASN A 333 -10.65 -36.10 -46.95
N HIS A 334 -11.08 -37.28 -46.47
CA HIS A 334 -11.43 -37.48 -45.07
C HIS A 334 -10.23 -37.37 -44.10
N HIS A 335 -8.99 -37.63 -44.55
CA HIS A 335 -7.80 -37.58 -43.70
C HIS A 335 -6.91 -36.34 -43.97
N PRO A 336 -6.38 -35.66 -42.94
CA PRO A 336 -6.72 -35.81 -41.52
C PRO A 336 -8.07 -35.16 -41.19
N THR A 337 -8.87 -35.84 -40.36
CA THR A 337 -10.04 -35.29 -39.68
C THR A 337 -9.62 -34.75 -38.32
N VAL A 338 -9.92 -33.48 -38.05
CA VAL A 338 -9.72 -32.88 -36.73
C VAL A 338 -11.03 -32.25 -36.26
N PHE A 339 -11.52 -32.69 -35.11
CA PHE A 339 -12.61 -32.02 -34.41
C PHE A 339 -12.07 -30.82 -33.65
N ASP A 340 -12.44 -29.61 -34.09
CA ASP A 340 -11.95 -28.37 -33.49
C ASP A 340 -12.91 -27.90 -32.38
N PHE A 341 -12.44 -27.93 -31.14
CA PHE A 341 -13.21 -27.50 -29.97
C PHE A 341 -13.75 -26.05 -30.10
N LYS A 342 -12.98 -25.17 -30.76
CA LYS A 342 -13.37 -23.76 -30.88
C LYS A 342 -14.54 -23.59 -31.84
N SER A 343 -14.52 -24.26 -32.98
CA SER A 343 -15.62 -24.24 -33.95
C SER A 343 -16.73 -25.24 -33.64
N ARG A 344 -16.48 -26.23 -32.76
CA ARG A 344 -17.40 -27.33 -32.43
C ARG A 344 -17.77 -28.17 -33.65
N ASP A 345 -16.86 -28.26 -34.61
CA ASP A 345 -17.09 -28.88 -35.92
C ASP A 345 -15.77 -29.50 -36.42
N ILE A 346 -15.86 -30.27 -37.49
CA ILE A 346 -14.72 -30.95 -38.09
C ILE A 346 -14.04 -30.11 -39.18
N LYS A 347 -12.72 -30.30 -39.27
CA LYS A 347 -11.90 -29.88 -40.41
C LYS A 347 -11.38 -31.15 -41.08
N LEU A 348 -11.64 -31.26 -42.39
CA LEU A 348 -11.26 -32.39 -43.23
C LEU A 348 -10.14 -31.93 -44.15
N ALA A 349 -8.97 -32.54 -44.04
CA ALA A 349 -7.75 -32.12 -44.74
C ALA A 349 -7.46 -30.61 -44.58
N GLY A 350 -7.69 -30.09 -43.37
CA GLY A 350 -7.51 -28.67 -43.03
C GLY A 350 -8.64 -27.74 -43.50
N LYS A 351 -9.61 -28.22 -44.29
CA LYS A 351 -10.76 -27.45 -44.76
C LYS A 351 -11.96 -27.61 -43.80
N PRO A 352 -12.56 -26.51 -43.30
CA PRO A 352 -13.76 -26.62 -42.44
C PRO A 352 -14.96 -27.21 -43.19
N ARG A 353 -15.79 -28.01 -42.50
CA ARG A 353 -17.01 -28.60 -43.07
C ARG A 353 -17.92 -27.57 -43.76
N SER A 354 -18.04 -26.37 -43.19
CA SER A 354 -18.85 -25.28 -43.75
C SER A 354 -18.48 -24.87 -45.18
N HIS A 355 -17.23 -25.15 -45.62
CA HIS A 355 -16.72 -24.81 -46.94
C HIS A 355 -16.97 -25.90 -48.00
N PHE A 356 -17.68 -26.97 -47.64
CA PHE A 356 -18.09 -28.03 -48.56
C PHE A 356 -19.49 -27.76 -49.14
N GLY A 357 -19.80 -28.39 -50.28
CA GLY A 357 -21.14 -28.33 -50.89
C GLY A 357 -22.21 -28.92 -49.97
N LYS A 358 -23.48 -28.59 -50.19
CA LYS A 358 -24.60 -29.00 -49.31
C LYS A 358 -24.65 -30.51 -49.04
N GLY A 359 -24.47 -31.35 -50.07
CA GLY A 359 -24.41 -32.81 -49.91
C GLY A 359 -23.28 -33.29 -49.03
N TYR A 360 -22.04 -32.86 -49.32
CA TYR A 360 -20.88 -33.18 -48.49
C TYR A 360 -20.99 -32.64 -47.06
N ARG A 361 -21.67 -31.49 -46.87
CA ARG A 361 -21.98 -30.95 -45.54
C ARG A 361 -22.94 -31.83 -44.77
N ALA A 362 -23.98 -32.36 -45.40
CA ALA A 362 -24.96 -33.26 -44.79
C ALA A 362 -24.33 -34.58 -44.34
N ILE A 363 -23.50 -35.17 -45.21
CA ILE A 363 -22.77 -36.40 -44.88
C ILE A 363 -21.75 -36.11 -43.76
N GLY A 364 -20.96 -35.03 -43.86
CA GLY A 364 -20.04 -34.65 -42.79
C GLY A 364 -20.73 -34.36 -41.45
N PHE A 365 -21.91 -33.74 -41.47
CA PHE A 365 -22.73 -33.54 -40.27
C PHE A 365 -23.15 -34.89 -39.67
N SER A 366 -23.61 -35.81 -40.50
CA SER A 366 -24.02 -37.15 -40.10
C SER A 366 -22.87 -37.92 -39.45
N ALA A 367 -21.66 -37.82 -40.00
CA ALA A 367 -20.46 -38.43 -39.41
C ALA A 367 -20.14 -37.85 -38.03
N VAL A 368 -20.28 -36.53 -37.84
CA VAL A 368 -20.09 -35.89 -36.53
C VAL A 368 -21.12 -36.38 -35.51
N ALA A 369 -22.40 -36.43 -35.89
CA ALA A 369 -23.47 -36.87 -35.00
C ALA A 369 -23.29 -38.34 -34.57
N ILE A 370 -22.97 -39.21 -35.52
CA ILE A 370 -22.74 -40.63 -35.25
C ILE A 370 -21.44 -40.85 -34.48
N GLY A 371 -20.37 -40.12 -34.80
CA GLY A 371 -19.10 -40.19 -34.07
C GLY A 371 -19.22 -39.71 -32.63
N LEU A 372 -19.94 -38.61 -32.39
CA LEU A 372 -20.28 -38.16 -31.03
C LEU A 372 -21.10 -39.21 -30.28
N MET A 373 -22.09 -39.82 -30.92
CA MET A 373 -22.84 -40.92 -30.30
C MET A 373 -21.90 -42.07 -29.91
N GLN A 374 -21.06 -42.55 -30.83
CA GLN A 374 -20.15 -43.67 -30.56
C GLN A 374 -19.17 -43.37 -29.42
N HIS A 375 -18.59 -42.17 -29.42
CA HIS A 375 -17.64 -41.73 -28.40
C HIS A 375 -18.30 -41.63 -27.02
N LEU A 376 -19.46 -40.96 -26.95
CA LEU A 376 -20.14 -40.68 -25.68
C LEU A 376 -20.96 -41.85 -25.14
N LEU A 377 -21.32 -42.83 -25.98
CA LEU A 377 -22.07 -44.03 -25.57
C LEU A 377 -21.25 -44.92 -24.63
N GLN A 378 -19.93 -45.03 -24.86
CA GLN A 378 -19.03 -45.82 -24.01
C GLN A 378 -18.99 -45.28 -22.57
N GLU A 379 -19.08 -43.96 -22.43
CA GLU A 379 -19.06 -43.24 -21.15
C GLU A 379 -20.45 -43.07 -20.51
N GLY A 380 -21.52 -43.60 -21.14
CA GLY A 380 -22.89 -43.47 -20.64
C GLY A 380 -23.47 -42.05 -20.73
N ARG A 381 -22.89 -41.18 -21.58
CA ARG A 381 -23.25 -39.75 -21.70
C ARG A 381 -24.09 -39.43 -22.94
N HIS A 382 -24.52 -40.46 -23.67
CA HIS A 382 -25.41 -40.35 -24.83
C HIS A 382 -26.56 -41.37 -24.74
N PRO A 383 -27.79 -41.02 -25.15
CA PRO A 383 -28.95 -41.92 -25.08
C PRO A 383 -28.91 -43.12 -26.04
N GLY A 384 -27.83 -43.28 -26.82
CA GLY A 384 -27.64 -44.43 -27.72
C GLY A 384 -28.46 -44.44 -29.01
N PHE A 385 -29.09 -43.33 -29.40
CA PHE A 385 -29.77 -43.23 -30.70
C PHE A 385 -29.56 -41.87 -31.38
N VAL A 386 -29.65 -41.83 -32.71
CA VAL A 386 -29.62 -40.62 -33.54
C VAL A 386 -30.68 -40.72 -34.64
N VAL A 387 -31.34 -39.60 -34.94
CA VAL A 387 -32.30 -39.42 -36.03
C VAL A 387 -31.73 -38.42 -37.03
N LEU A 388 -31.58 -38.85 -38.29
CA LEU A 388 -31.08 -38.05 -39.40
C LEU A 388 -32.18 -37.87 -40.44
N ASP A 389 -32.54 -36.62 -40.71
CA ASP A 389 -33.46 -36.27 -41.79
C ASP A 389 -32.68 -35.76 -43.00
N SER A 390 -32.78 -36.50 -44.10
CA SER A 390 -32.22 -36.24 -45.43
C SER A 390 -30.68 -36.14 -45.52
N PRO A 391 -29.89 -37.05 -44.89
CA PRO A 391 -28.42 -37.03 -44.94
C PRO A 391 -27.81 -37.17 -46.34
N LEU A 392 -28.51 -37.82 -47.28
CA LEU A 392 -28.03 -38.18 -48.61
C LEU A 392 -28.79 -37.47 -49.74
N THR A 393 -30.03 -36.99 -49.51
CA THR A 393 -30.88 -36.37 -50.55
C THR A 393 -30.19 -35.24 -51.33
N THR A 394 -29.34 -34.44 -50.66
CA THR A 394 -28.65 -33.29 -51.29
C THR A 394 -27.32 -33.65 -51.94
N TYR A 395 -26.87 -34.90 -51.82
CA TYR A 395 -25.66 -35.39 -52.47
C TYR A 395 -25.92 -35.69 -53.94
N LYS A 396 -25.09 -35.12 -54.80
CA LYS A 396 -25.00 -35.43 -56.23
C LYS A 396 -23.52 -35.63 -56.55
N GLN A 397 -23.19 -36.74 -57.20
CA GLN A 397 -21.83 -36.99 -57.66
C GLN A 397 -21.48 -35.97 -58.75
N ALA A 398 -20.23 -35.51 -58.78
CA ALA A 398 -19.76 -34.69 -59.89
C ALA A 398 -19.75 -35.55 -61.16
N ASP A 399 -20.24 -35.00 -62.28
CA ASP A 399 -20.08 -35.63 -63.58
C ASP A 399 -18.58 -35.83 -63.83
N GLN A 400 -18.14 -37.08 -63.96
CA GLN A 400 -16.83 -37.36 -64.54
C GLN A 400 -16.93 -36.99 -66.02
N ASP A 401 -15.96 -36.23 -66.54
CA ASP A 401 -15.90 -35.89 -67.97
C ASP A 401 -16.10 -37.15 -68.81
N GLN A 402 -17.25 -37.20 -69.50
CA GLN A 402 -17.66 -38.32 -70.35
C GLN A 402 -16.77 -38.38 -71.61
N GLU A 403 -15.68 -39.11 -71.52
CA GLU A 403 -15.13 -39.86 -72.65
C GLU A 403 -15.20 -41.34 -72.29
N ASN A 404 -16.38 -41.95 -72.50
CA ASN A 404 -16.64 -43.37 -72.83
C ASN A 404 -18.07 -43.73 -72.39
N GLU A 405 -19.02 -43.60 -73.32
CA GLU A 405 -20.31 -44.28 -73.26
C GLU A 405 -20.07 -45.77 -73.50
N ASP A 406 -20.13 -46.59 -72.45
CA ASP A 406 -20.56 -48.01 -72.47
C ASP A 406 -20.34 -48.63 -71.07
N GLU A 407 -21.12 -48.19 -70.07
CA GLU A 407 -21.45 -48.95 -68.82
C GLU A 407 -22.44 -48.12 -67.99
N VAL A 408 -23.64 -47.94 -68.53
CA VAL A 408 -24.75 -47.24 -67.86
C VAL A 408 -25.41 -48.22 -66.89
N ASP A 409 -24.99 -48.22 -65.62
CA ASP A 409 -25.85 -48.42 -64.42
C ASP A 409 -25.10 -48.74 -63.09
N ALA A 410 -23.77 -48.80 -63.01
CA ALA A 410 -23.09 -49.37 -61.81
C ALA A 410 -22.35 -48.39 -60.86
N ILE A 411 -22.16 -47.10 -61.21
CA ILE A 411 -21.12 -46.25 -60.56
C ILE A 411 -21.71 -45.09 -59.71
N SER A 412 -23.03 -44.96 -59.60
CA SER A 412 -23.67 -44.07 -58.62
C SER A 412 -23.54 -44.55 -57.16
N GLY A 413 -22.94 -45.73 -56.96
CA GLY A 413 -23.06 -46.55 -55.76
C GLY A 413 -22.11 -46.23 -54.61
N ASP A 414 -20.86 -45.79 -54.83
CA ASP A 414 -19.81 -46.08 -53.82
C ASP A 414 -20.03 -45.43 -52.44
N LEU A 415 -20.31 -44.13 -52.36
CA LEU A 415 -20.54 -43.45 -51.07
C LEU A 415 -21.91 -43.76 -50.45
N ILE A 416 -22.99 -43.77 -51.26
CA ILE A 416 -24.35 -44.02 -50.76
C ILE A 416 -24.46 -45.47 -50.28
N TYR A 417 -23.94 -46.42 -51.05
CA TYR A 417 -23.84 -47.83 -50.66
C TYR A 417 -22.99 -47.97 -49.41
N SER A 418 -21.80 -47.37 -49.37
CA SER A 418 -20.89 -47.45 -48.22
C SER A 418 -21.49 -46.86 -46.94
N PHE A 419 -22.24 -45.75 -47.05
CA PHE A 419 -22.99 -45.17 -45.93
C PHE A 419 -24.02 -46.16 -45.37
N TYR A 420 -24.90 -46.70 -46.21
CA TYR A 420 -25.92 -47.65 -45.76
C TYR A 420 -25.31 -48.98 -45.29
N SER A 421 -24.24 -49.45 -45.93
CA SER A 421 -23.54 -50.67 -45.56
C SER A 421 -22.90 -50.52 -44.18
N ASP A 422 -22.24 -49.39 -43.91
CA ASP A 422 -21.68 -49.10 -42.59
C ASP A 422 -22.77 -49.10 -41.51
N ILE A 423 -23.90 -48.43 -41.78
CA ILE A 423 -25.03 -48.36 -40.84
C ILE A 423 -25.60 -49.74 -40.54
N ALA A 424 -25.74 -50.60 -41.56
CA ALA A 424 -26.25 -51.96 -41.42
C ALA A 424 -25.35 -52.86 -40.57
N GLU A 425 -24.03 -52.62 -40.56
CA GLU A 425 -23.04 -53.55 -40.00
C GLU A 425 -22.49 -53.12 -38.63
N ASN A 426 -22.27 -51.81 -38.41
CA ASN A 426 -21.38 -51.33 -37.34
C ASN A 426 -22.07 -50.72 -36.10
N TYR A 427 -23.40 -50.66 -36.04
CA TYR A 427 -24.13 -49.90 -35.00
C TYR A 427 -25.10 -50.73 -34.15
N LYS A 428 -24.86 -52.03 -33.97
CA LYS A 428 -25.80 -52.96 -33.28
C LYS A 428 -26.12 -52.63 -31.81
N ASN A 429 -25.28 -51.84 -31.15
CA ASN A 429 -25.48 -51.40 -29.75
C ASN A 429 -26.12 -49.99 -29.66
N SER A 430 -26.60 -49.44 -30.77
CA SER A 430 -27.19 -48.12 -30.89
C SER A 430 -28.32 -48.13 -31.93
N GLN A 431 -29.11 -47.07 -31.99
CA GLN A 431 -30.18 -46.96 -32.98
C GLN A 431 -29.97 -45.74 -33.88
N ILE A 432 -29.85 -45.98 -35.18
CA ILE A 432 -29.80 -44.91 -36.20
C ILE A 432 -31.11 -44.96 -36.98
N ILE A 433 -31.84 -43.85 -37.00
CA ILE A 433 -33.09 -43.69 -37.74
C ILE A 433 -32.86 -42.68 -38.84
N ILE A 434 -33.10 -43.07 -40.09
CA ILE A 434 -32.87 -42.22 -41.25
C ILE A 434 -34.18 -42.03 -42.01
N PHE A 435 -34.51 -40.77 -42.29
CA PHE A 435 -35.53 -40.40 -43.26
C PHE A 435 -34.79 -39.85 -44.47
N ASP A 436 -34.89 -40.48 -45.63
CA ASP A 436 -34.24 -39.99 -46.85
C ASP A 436 -35.05 -40.40 -48.09
N ASN A 437 -34.87 -39.67 -49.19
CA ASN A 437 -35.43 -40.02 -50.49
C ASN A 437 -34.48 -40.91 -51.32
N GLN A 438 -33.19 -40.94 -50.97
CA GLN A 438 -32.25 -41.90 -51.54
C GLN A 438 -32.49 -43.27 -50.93
N GLU A 439 -32.68 -44.29 -51.77
CA GLU A 439 -32.94 -45.64 -51.30
C GLU A 439 -31.63 -46.43 -51.09
N PRO A 440 -31.57 -47.30 -50.07
CA PRO A 440 -30.46 -48.24 -49.94
C PRO A 440 -30.50 -49.27 -51.08
N ASP A 441 -29.34 -49.81 -51.42
CA ASP A 441 -29.24 -50.92 -52.37
C ASP A 441 -30.10 -52.13 -51.91
N MET A 442 -30.72 -52.82 -52.87
CA MET A 442 -31.57 -53.98 -52.59
C MET A 442 -30.88 -55.07 -51.76
N ALA A 443 -29.55 -55.22 -51.89
CA ALA A 443 -28.77 -56.17 -51.11
C ALA A 443 -28.67 -55.80 -49.61
N LEU A 444 -28.83 -54.53 -49.25
CA LEU A 444 -28.74 -54.03 -47.88
C LEU A 444 -30.10 -54.03 -47.17
N ILE A 445 -31.21 -53.97 -47.90
CA ILE A 445 -32.58 -53.94 -47.34
C ILE A 445 -32.82 -55.05 -46.28
N PRO A 446 -32.42 -56.33 -46.49
CA PRO A 446 -32.63 -57.38 -45.49
C PRO A 446 -31.82 -57.20 -44.20
N LYS A 447 -30.75 -56.38 -44.22
CA LYS A 447 -29.88 -56.14 -43.07
C LYS A 447 -30.38 -54.99 -42.18
N ILE A 448 -31.39 -54.23 -42.61
CA ILE A 448 -31.91 -53.05 -41.92
C ILE A 448 -33.44 -53.12 -41.78
N ASN A 449 -33.99 -52.30 -40.90
CA ASN A 449 -35.44 -52.10 -40.85
C ASN A 449 -35.84 -51.04 -41.90
N TYR A 450 -36.14 -51.49 -43.11
CA TYR A 450 -36.52 -50.63 -44.22
C TYR A 450 -38.04 -50.48 -44.33
N THR A 451 -38.50 -49.24 -44.47
CA THR A 451 -39.92 -48.94 -44.74
C THR A 451 -40.00 -47.99 -45.93
N HIS A 452 -40.45 -48.50 -47.07
CA HIS A 452 -40.68 -47.69 -48.27
C HIS A 452 -42.06 -46.99 -48.21
N PHE A 453 -42.07 -45.68 -48.49
CA PHE A 453 -43.28 -44.86 -48.58
C PHE A 453 -43.54 -44.47 -50.02
N SER A 454 -44.48 -45.17 -50.68
CA SER A 454 -44.65 -45.11 -52.14
C SER A 454 -45.65 -44.05 -52.63
N LYS A 455 -46.49 -43.51 -51.74
CA LYS A 455 -47.70 -42.74 -52.09
C LYS A 455 -48.68 -43.51 -52.99
N ASN A 456 -48.56 -44.84 -53.03
CA ASN A 456 -49.41 -45.75 -53.79
C ASN A 456 -50.04 -46.77 -52.83
N ASN A 457 -51.37 -46.79 -52.76
CA ASN A 457 -52.11 -47.71 -51.88
C ASN A 457 -51.87 -49.20 -52.19
N ASN A 458 -51.32 -49.51 -53.37
CA ASN A 458 -51.09 -50.87 -53.82
C ASN A 458 -49.64 -51.36 -53.65
N ILE A 459 -48.71 -50.50 -53.19
CA ILE A 459 -47.28 -50.84 -53.06
C ILE A 459 -46.76 -50.36 -51.70
N GLY A 460 -46.34 -51.28 -50.82
CA GLY A 460 -45.75 -50.92 -49.53
C GLY A 460 -46.68 -50.07 -48.65
N ARG A 461 -46.12 -49.07 -47.95
CA ARG A 461 -46.91 -48.09 -47.18
C ARG A 461 -47.18 -46.86 -48.03
N TYR A 462 -48.41 -46.32 -47.99
CA TYR A 462 -48.77 -45.09 -48.69
C TYR A 462 -47.92 -43.89 -48.23
N GLY A 463 -47.78 -43.71 -46.92
CA GLY A 463 -47.00 -42.64 -46.32
C GLY A 463 -46.69 -42.94 -44.86
N PHE A 464 -45.99 -42.02 -44.20
CA PHE A 464 -45.67 -42.16 -42.78
C PHE A 464 -46.95 -42.28 -41.94
N PHE A 465 -47.95 -41.45 -42.24
CA PHE A 465 -49.31 -41.62 -41.75
C PHE A 465 -50.10 -42.56 -42.67
N PRO A 466 -50.92 -43.48 -42.12
CA PRO A 466 -51.77 -44.34 -42.94
C PRO A 466 -52.77 -43.52 -43.74
N ALA A 467 -53.09 -43.95 -44.97
CA ALA A 467 -54.14 -43.32 -45.76
C ALA A 467 -55.49 -43.53 -45.04
N ASN A 468 -56.25 -42.46 -44.82
CA ASN A 468 -57.63 -42.58 -44.36
C ASN A 468 -58.40 -43.37 -45.42
N VAL A 469 -58.78 -44.60 -45.09
CA VAL A 469 -59.65 -45.42 -45.92
C VAL A 469 -61.05 -44.80 -45.83
N THR A 470 -61.46 -44.03 -46.84
CA THR A 470 -62.86 -43.67 -47.05
C THR A 470 -63.58 -44.72 -47.87
#